data_AF-A0A7X7CDP5-F1
#
_entry.id   AF-A0A7X7CDP5-F1
#
_cell.length_a   1.000
_cell.length_b   1.000
_cell.length_c   1.000
_cell.angle_alpha   90.00
_cell.angle_beta   90.00
_cell.angle_gamma   90.00
#
_symmetry.space_group_name_H-M   'P 1'
#
loop_
_entity.id
_entity.type
_entity.pdbx_description
1 polymer ?
#
loop_
_entity_poly.entity_id
_entity_poly.type
_entity_poly.pdbx_seq_one_letter_code
_entity_poly.pdbx_strand_id
1 'polypeptide(L)' 'MLEFRVLEGLKEFPYGKAARFDSVSNRLIVTIYSDGADIPAPELESIRAMAEELADGVPVTIEISSEDPPRAAK' A
#
# COMPACT_ATOMS: atom_id res chain seq x y z
N MET A 1 4.57 -6.65 12.75
CA MET A 1 3.79 -5.40 12.60
C MET A 1 2.90 -5.53 11.38
N LEU A 2 1.65 -5.08 11.46
CA LEU A 2 0.65 -5.23 10.39
C LEU A 2 1.14 -4.65 9.07
N GLU A 3 1.78 -3.48 9.12
CA GLU A 3 2.33 -2.77 7.96
C GLU A 3 3.32 -3.63 7.18
N PHE A 4 4.26 -4.27 7.88
CA PHE A 4 5.26 -5.14 7.24
C PHE A 4 4.63 -6.37 6.56
N ARG A 5 3.60 -6.97 7.18
CA ARG A 5 2.88 -8.12 6.60
C ARG A 5 2.19 -7.73 5.29
N VAL A 6 1.54 -6.58 5.28
CA VAL A 6 0.87 -6.06 4.08
C VAL A 6 1.89 -5.73 2.99
N LEU A 7 3.00 -5.07 3.33
CA LEU A 7 4.07 -4.77 2.37
C LEU A 7 4.71 -6.03 1.78
N GLU A 8 4.96 -7.05 2.60
CA GLU A 8 5.49 -8.34 2.14
C GLU A 8 4.51 -9.09 1.23
N GLY A 9 3.20 -9.04 1.50
CA GLY A 9 2.21 -9.64 0.61
C GLY A 9 2.11 -8.90 -0.72
N LEU A 10 2.19 -7.57 -0.69
CA LEU A 10 2.13 -6.74 -1.90
C LEU A 10 3.45 -6.73 -2.70
N LYS A 11 4.48 -7.47 -2.30
CA LYS A 11 5.80 -7.46 -2.98
C LYS A 11 5.76 -7.92 -4.43
N GLU A 12 4.75 -8.72 -4.79
CA GLU A 12 4.55 -9.22 -6.15
C GLU A 12 4.14 -8.12 -7.14
N PHE A 13 3.59 -7.00 -6.65
CA PHE A 13 3.28 -5.84 -7.48
C PHE A 13 4.53 -4.99 -7.75
N PRO A 14 4.75 -4.54 -9.00
CA PRO A 14 5.97 -3.85 -9.43
C PRO A 14 6.10 -2.41 -8.91
N TYR A 15 5.08 -1.90 -8.21
CA TYR A 15 5.06 -0.52 -7.72
C TYR A 15 5.83 -0.32 -6.42
N GLY A 16 6.39 0.88 -6.28
CA GLY A 16 6.84 1.38 -4.98
C GLY A 16 5.66 1.45 -4.02
N LYS A 17 5.87 1.08 -2.76
CA LYS A 17 4.80 0.98 -1.77
C LYS A 17 5.28 1.33 -0.38
N ALA A 18 4.43 2.02 0.37
CA ALA A 18 4.60 2.27 1.79
C ALA A 18 3.30 1.91 2.51
N ALA A 19 3.42 1.46 3.76
CA ALA A 19 2.27 1.19 4.61
C ALA A 19 2.51 1.87 5.95
N ARG A 20 1.48 2.54 6.47
CA ARG A 20 1.49 3.19 7.77
C ARG A 20 0.18 2.92 8.49
N PHE A 21 0.27 2.43 9.71
CA PHE A 21 -0.89 2.30 10.57
C PHE A 21 -1.22 3.66 11.21
N ASP A 22 -2.41 4.18 10.95
CA ASP A 22 -2.95 5.37 11.59
C ASP A 22 -3.71 4.96 12.85
N SER A 23 -3.06 5.09 14.01
CA SER A 23 -3.65 4.73 15.31
C SER A 23 -4.78 5.67 15.74
N VAL A 24 -4.88 6.88 15.18
CA VAL A 24 -5.93 7.84 15.53
C VAL A 24 -7.25 7.42 14.91
N SER A 25 -7.20 7.03 13.64
CA SER A 25 -8.40 6.57 12.89
C SER A 25 -8.57 5.04 12.90
N ASN A 26 -7.66 4.31 13.55
CA ASN A 26 -7.59 2.84 13.59
C ASN A 26 -7.69 2.18 12.20
N ARG A 27 -6.86 2.65 11.26
CA ARG A 27 -6.86 2.19 9.86
C ARG A 27 -5.45 2.04 9.32
N LEU A 28 -5.28 1.18 8.32
CA LEU A 28 -4.02 1.03 7.59
C LEU A 28 -4.06 1.87 6.32
N ILE A 29 -3.09 2.78 6.17
CA ILE A 29 -2.91 3.58 4.96
C ILE A 29 -1.80 2.94 4.15
N VAL A 30 -2.09 2.54 2.92
CA VAL A 30 -1.12 1.98 1.97
C VAL A 30 -0.96 2.96 0.83
N THR A 31 0.23 3.54 0.70
CA THR A 31 0.57 4.45 -0.38
C THR A 31 1.25 3.67 -1.49
N ILE A 32 0.71 3.72 -2.70
CA ILE A 32 1.29 3.14 -3.91
C ILE A 32 1.88 4.27 -4.75
N TYR A 33 3.16 4.17 -5.04
CA TYR A 33 3.89 5.15 -5.84
C TYR A 33 3.87 4.72 -7.30
N SER A 34 3.23 5.54 -8.13
CA SER A 34 3.01 5.22 -9.53
C SER A 34 4.16 5.67 -10.45
N ASP A 35 5.13 6.41 -9.92
CA ASP A 35 6.32 6.92 -10.64
C ASP A 35 5.94 7.64 -11.96
N GLY A 36 4.85 8.42 -11.91
CA GLY A 36 4.32 9.15 -13.07
C GLY A 36 3.59 8.28 -14.11
N ALA A 37 3.45 6.97 -13.89
CA ALA A 37 2.58 6.10 -14.67
C ALA A 37 1.17 6.00 -14.06
N ASP A 38 0.16 5.73 -14.89
CA ASP A 38 -1.17 5.38 -14.39
C ASP A 38 -1.20 3.90 -14.00
N ILE A 39 -1.74 3.62 -12.81
CA ILE A 39 -1.94 2.24 -12.35
C ILE A 39 -3.28 1.74 -12.91
N PRO A 40 -3.32 0.62 -13.64
CA PRO A 40 -4.56 0.07 -14.16
C PRO A 40 -5.57 -0.22 -13.04
N ALA A 41 -6.84 0.10 -13.26
CA ALA A 41 -7.90 -0.14 -12.28
C ALA A 41 -7.97 -1.60 -11.76
N PRO A 42 -7.85 -2.65 -12.62
CA PRO A 42 -7.86 -4.04 -12.13
C PRO A 42 -6.71 -4.37 -11.19
N GLU A 43 -5.58 -3.69 -11.36
CA GLU A 43 -4.40 -3.89 -10.52
C GLU A 43 -4.56 -3.19 -9.17
N LEU A 44 -5.12 -1.97 -9.16
CA LEU A 44 -5.52 -1.29 -7.93
C LEU A 44 -6.53 -2.09 -7.12
N GLU A 45 -7.51 -2.70 -7.78
CA GLU A 45 -8.49 -3.59 -7.12
C GLU A 45 -7.81 -4.81 -6.51
N SER A 46 -6.84 -5.40 -7.22
CA SER A 46 -6.06 -6.54 -6.73
C SER A 46 -5.20 -6.17 -5.51
N ILE A 47 -4.51 -5.03 -5.57
CA ILE A 47 -3.73 -4.48 -4.46
C ILE A 47 -4.63 -4.23 -3.25
N ARG A 48 -5.80 -3.61 -3.47
CA ARG A 48 -6.76 -3.32 -2.40
C ARG A 48 -7.28 -4.59 -1.75
N ALA A 49 -7.74 -5.56 -2.53
CA ALA A 49 -8.27 -6.82 -2.02
C ALA A 49 -7.23 -7.58 -1.19
N MET A 50 -5.99 -7.66 -1.68
CA MET A 50 -4.90 -8.32 -0.95
C MET A 50 -4.54 -7.57 0.33
N ALA A 51 -4.48 -6.23 0.29
CA ALA A 51 -4.20 -5.44 1.48
C ALA A 51 -5.29 -5.60 2.55
N GLU A 52 -6.57 -5.63 2.15
CA GLU A 52 -7.71 -5.86 3.05
C GLU A 52 -7.69 -7.27 3.67
N GLU A 53 -7.37 -8.31 2.88
CA GLU A 53 -7.22 -9.68 3.38
C GLU A 53 -6.11 -9.79 4.43
N LEU A 54 -4.98 -9.11 4.19
CA LEU A 54 -3.81 -9.13 5.07
C LEU A 54 -3.96 -8.22 6.29
N ALA A 55 -4.89 -7.26 6.25
CA ALA A 55 -5.11 -6.28 7.31
C ALA A 55 -5.87 -6.83 8.53
N ASP A 56 -6.29 -8.10 8.52
CA ASP A 56 -6.87 -8.80 9.67
C ASP A 56 -8.07 -8.06 10.30
N GLY A 57 -8.95 -7.53 9.45
CA GLY A 57 -10.14 -6.77 9.86
C GLY A 57 -9.91 -5.29 10.14
N VAL A 58 -8.68 -4.78 10.01
CA VAL A 58 -8.40 -3.33 10.04
C VAL A 58 -8.82 -2.69 8.71
N PRO A 59 -9.58 -1.58 8.73
CA PRO A 59 -9.91 -0.83 7.51
C PRO A 59 -8.65 -0.39 6.76
N VAL A 60 -8.61 -0.66 5.45
CA VAL A 60 -7.49 -0.27 4.58
C VAL A 60 -7.89 0.90 3.69
N THR A 61 -7.00 1.88 3.56
CA THR A 61 -7.11 2.98 2.60
C THR A 61 -5.92 2.92 1.64
N ILE A 62 -6.19 2.82 0.35
CA ILE A 62 -5.15 2.91 -0.69
C ILE A 62 -5.03 4.36 -1.14
N GLU A 63 -3.85 4.93 -1.04
CA GLU A 63 -3.49 6.23 -1.58
C GLU A 63 -2.55 6.03 -2.76
N ILE A 64 -2.77 6.76 -3.86
CA ILE A 64 -1.87 6.75 -5.00
C ILE A 64 -1.08 8.05 -4.96
N SER A 65 0.24 7.95 -4.96
CA SER A 65 1.13 9.10 -5.07
C SER A 65 1.92 9.01 -6.37
N SER A 66 2.01 10.14 -7.07
CA SER A 66 2.89 10.30 -8.23
C SER A 66 4.30 10.76 -7.83
N GLU A 67 4.55 10.99 -6.53
CA GLU A 67 5.87 11.37 -6.02
C GLU A 67 6.80 10.15 -5.98
N ASP A 68 8.11 10.39 -5.92
CA ASP A 68 9.08 9.32 -5.67
C ASP A 68 8.81 8.67 -4.30
N PRO A 69 8.86 7.32 -4.20
CA PRO A 69 8.85 6.66 -2.89
C PRO A 69 10.02 7.18 -2.06
N PRO A 70 9.87 7.32 -0.72
CA PRO A 70 10.98 7.72 0.13
C PRO A 70 12.12 6.72 -0.10
N ARG A 71 13.22 7.21 -0.70
CA ARG A 71 14.41 6.39 -0.94
C ARG A 71 14.81 5.83 0.41
N ALA A 72 14.74 4.50 0.56
CA ALA A 72 15.29 3.83 1.73
C ALA A 72 16.74 4.32 1.87
N ALA A 73 17.00 5.14 2.89
CA ALA A 73 18.31 5.69 3.15
C ALA A 73 19.27 4.51 3.31
N LYS A 74 20.28 4.46 2.46
CA LYS A 74 21.28 3.40 2.40
C LYS A 74 22.30 3.56 3.52
#